data_AF-A0A351YA54-F1
#
_entry.id   AF-A0A351YA54-F1
#
_cell.length_a   1.000
_cell.length_b   1.000
_cell.length_c   1.000
_cell.angle_alpha   90.00
_cell.angle_beta   90.00
_cell.angle_gamma   90.00
#
_symmetry.space_group_name_H-M   'P 1'
#
loop_
_entity.id
_entity.type
_entity.pdbx_description
1 polymer ?
#
loop_
_entity_poly.entity_id
_entity_poly.type
_entity_poly.pdbx_seq_one_letter_code
_entity_poly.pdbx_strand_id
1 'polypeptide(L)'
;MIEKNNLNLTPNGSFDALVASLREELGFANISHEEEKRKIALELASFAKNGDRIGLGSGSTSFLATVALAHRVSILKLNVQVVTTSFEITHLALSLGLNVGELCDGKLDWCFDGADEVDSRKRLIKGRGGAMLREKMVLANAKKAYILVDPSKRVNHLGERFAIPVEVLKEALYPVRRNLLELGASEVRLRKAGTSKDGPVLTEHGNLILDARFQNIPDELEKRIKSLVGVVDSGLFIGYPQIEILGL
;
A
#
# COMPACT_ATOMS: atom_id res chain seq x y z
N MET A 1 -3.52 23.19 -19.25
CA MET A 1 -4.37 22.26 -20.00
C MET A 1 -3.57 20.98 -20.15
N ILE A 2 -3.84 19.97 -19.32
CA ILE A 2 -3.28 18.63 -19.52
C ILE A 2 -4.16 18.01 -20.60
N GLU A 3 -3.58 17.69 -21.76
CA GLU A 3 -4.28 16.92 -22.78
C GLU A 3 -4.78 15.64 -22.14
N LYS A 4 -6.08 15.38 -22.28
CA LYS A 4 -6.63 14.05 -22.05
C LYS A 4 -6.00 13.14 -23.10
N ASN A 5 -4.86 12.52 -22.76
CA ASN A 5 -4.53 11.22 -23.32
C ASN A 5 -5.66 10.29 -22.88
N ASN A 6 -6.72 10.27 -23.68
CA ASN A 6 -7.77 9.27 -23.63
C ASN A 6 -7.12 7.95 -24.04
N LEU A 7 -6.36 7.37 -23.12
CA LEU A 7 -6.21 5.92 -23.06
C LEU A 7 -7.61 5.38 -22.78
N ASN A 8 -8.41 5.28 -23.84
CA ASN A 8 -9.62 4.45 -23.88
C ASN A 8 -9.15 3.00 -23.83
N LEU A 9 -8.52 2.61 -22.72
CA LEU A 9 -8.19 1.23 -22.42
C LEU A 9 -9.50 0.59 -22.04
N THR A 10 -10.24 0.12 -23.04
CA THR A 10 -11.38 -0.73 -22.77
C THR A 10 -10.85 -1.98 -22.07
N PRO A 11 -11.34 -2.34 -20.88
CA PRO A 11 -10.94 -3.56 -20.18
C PRO A 11 -11.43 -4.85 -20.88
N ASN A 12 -11.63 -4.80 -22.21
CA ASN A 12 -11.95 -5.91 -23.09
C ASN A 12 -10.70 -6.60 -23.66
N GLY A 13 -9.51 -6.02 -23.50
CA GLY A 13 -8.24 -6.68 -23.80
C GLY A 13 -7.89 -7.74 -22.75
N SER A 14 -7.04 -8.70 -23.09
CA SER A 14 -6.58 -9.69 -22.10
C SER A 14 -5.84 -9.01 -20.94
N PHE A 15 -5.86 -9.66 -19.77
CA PHE A 15 -5.08 -9.22 -18.60
C PHE A 15 -3.62 -8.89 -18.95
N ASP A 16 -2.97 -9.74 -19.75
CA ASP A 16 -1.57 -9.54 -20.17
C ASP A 16 -1.39 -8.31 -21.05
N ALA A 17 -2.31 -8.06 -21.98
CA ALA A 17 -2.28 -6.88 -22.84
C ALA A 17 -2.45 -5.59 -22.03
N LEU A 18 -3.36 -5.58 -21.06
CA LEU A 18 -3.56 -4.44 -20.16
C LEU A 18 -2.30 -4.14 -19.34
N VAL A 19 -1.71 -5.17 -18.72
CA VAL A 19 -0.47 -5.00 -17.95
C VAL A 19 0.65 -4.44 -18.84
N ALA A 20 0.82 -4.99 -20.06
CA ALA A 20 1.85 -4.52 -20.99
C ALA A 20 1.64 -3.04 -21.37
N SER A 21 0.40 -2.61 -21.60
CA SER A 21 0.09 -1.23 -22.00
C SER A 21 0.30 -0.19 -20.89
N LEU A 22 0.10 -0.58 -19.62
CA LEU A 22 0.06 0.35 -18.49
C LEU A 22 1.39 0.45 -17.73
N ARG A 23 2.23 -0.59 -17.80
CA ARG A 23 3.37 -0.71 -16.87
C ARG A 23 4.45 0.34 -17.08
N GLU A 24 4.69 0.81 -18.30
CA GLU A 24 5.74 1.80 -18.56
C GLU A 24 5.32 3.19 -18.09
N GLU A 25 4.12 3.61 -18.47
CA GLU A 25 3.56 4.92 -18.13
C GLU A 25 3.47 5.13 -16.61
N LEU A 26 3.15 4.07 -15.87
CA LEU A 26 2.96 4.11 -14.42
C LEU A 26 4.21 3.73 -13.61
N GLY A 27 5.36 3.58 -14.26
CA GLY A 27 6.63 3.33 -13.57
C GLY A 27 6.78 1.91 -12.99
N PHE A 28 5.99 0.94 -13.47
CA PHE A 28 6.06 -0.49 -13.10
C PHE A 28 6.82 -1.35 -14.13
N ALA A 29 7.79 -0.76 -14.83
CA ALA A 29 8.58 -1.44 -15.85
C ALA A 29 9.25 -2.73 -15.33
N ASN A 30 9.78 -2.71 -14.09
CA ASN A 30 10.47 -3.84 -13.48
C ASN A 30 9.75 -4.34 -12.23
N ILE A 31 8.95 -5.42 -12.36
CA ILE A 31 8.29 -6.08 -11.22
C ILE A 31 9.06 -7.35 -10.87
N SER A 32 9.63 -7.41 -9.67
CA SER A 32 10.24 -8.64 -9.15
C SER A 32 9.17 -9.67 -8.80
N HIS A 33 9.48 -10.98 -8.96
CA HIS A 33 8.55 -12.09 -8.68
C HIS A 33 7.19 -11.90 -9.38
N GLU A 34 7.21 -11.47 -10.65
CA GLU A 34 6.00 -11.09 -11.37
C GLU A 34 5.04 -12.27 -11.58
N GLU A 35 5.56 -13.47 -11.85
CA GLU A 35 4.72 -14.64 -12.10
C GLU A 35 3.89 -15.01 -10.86
N GLU A 36 4.51 -15.05 -9.68
CA GLU A 36 3.82 -15.31 -8.42
C GLU A 36 2.79 -14.21 -8.11
N LYS A 37 3.17 -12.95 -8.29
CA LYS A 37 2.27 -11.81 -8.06
C LYS A 37 1.07 -11.81 -9.00
N ARG A 38 1.24 -12.26 -10.25
CA ARG A 38 0.13 -12.42 -11.21
C ARG A 38 -0.84 -13.50 -10.78
N LYS A 39 -0.36 -14.64 -10.27
CA LYS A 39 -1.23 -15.71 -9.74
C LYS A 39 -2.08 -15.20 -8.57
N ILE A 40 -1.43 -14.51 -7.62
CA ILE A 40 -2.10 -13.88 -6.47
C ILE A 40 -3.13 -12.84 -6.93
N ALA A 41 -2.78 -12.00 -7.91
CA ALA A 41 -3.67 -10.98 -8.47
C ALA A 41 -4.94 -11.58 -9.09
N LEU A 42 -4.81 -12.66 -9.88
CA LEU A 42 -5.93 -13.34 -10.50
C LEU A 42 -6.82 -14.06 -9.47
N GLU A 43 -6.21 -14.70 -8.48
CA GLU A 43 -6.93 -15.33 -7.36
C GLU A 43 -7.74 -14.28 -6.59
N LEU A 44 -7.12 -13.19 -6.16
CA LEU A 44 -7.78 -12.11 -5.44
C LEU A 44 -8.93 -11.50 -6.24
N ALA A 45 -8.71 -11.23 -7.53
CA ALA A 45 -9.76 -10.67 -8.39
C ALA A 45 -11.01 -11.55 -8.36
N SER A 46 -10.86 -12.89 -8.28
CA SER A 46 -11.98 -13.83 -8.22
C SER A 46 -12.96 -13.61 -7.06
N PHE A 47 -12.53 -12.91 -6.00
CA PHE A 47 -13.37 -12.62 -4.83
C PHE A 47 -14.37 -11.49 -5.06
N ALA A 48 -14.16 -10.66 -6.08
CA ALA A 48 -15.03 -9.53 -6.38
C ALA A 48 -16.45 -9.98 -6.75
N LYS A 49 -17.44 -9.34 -6.11
CA LYS A 49 -18.88 -9.53 -6.31
C LYS A 49 -19.56 -8.22 -6.68
N ASN A 50 -20.75 -8.33 -7.26
CA ASN A 50 -21.57 -7.16 -7.57
C ASN A 50 -21.99 -6.45 -6.29
N GLY A 51 -21.81 -5.13 -6.25
CA GLY A 51 -22.09 -4.27 -5.09
C GLY A 51 -20.91 -4.10 -4.12
N ASP A 52 -19.79 -4.77 -4.34
CA ASP A 52 -18.63 -4.66 -3.45
C ASP A 52 -18.06 -3.24 -3.43
N ARG A 53 -17.64 -2.82 -2.24
CA ARG A 53 -16.77 -1.66 -2.03
C ARG A 53 -15.37 -2.11 -1.65
N ILE A 54 -14.40 -1.82 -2.49
CA ILE A 54 -13.09 -2.47 -2.47
C ILE A 54 -11.97 -1.46 -2.22
N GLY A 55 -11.14 -1.68 -1.21
CA GLY A 55 -9.92 -0.89 -1.00
C GLY A 55 -8.77 -1.38 -1.89
N LEU A 56 -8.14 -0.48 -2.66
CA LEU A 56 -6.99 -0.77 -3.52
C LEU A 56 -5.71 -0.22 -2.90
N GLY A 57 -4.79 -1.12 -2.58
CA GLY A 57 -3.46 -0.81 -2.06
C GLY A 57 -2.49 -0.22 -3.09
N SER A 58 -1.25 0.03 -2.68
CA SER A 58 -0.23 0.71 -3.50
C SER A 58 0.94 -0.21 -3.86
N GLY A 59 1.72 0.18 -4.88
CA GLY A 59 2.91 -0.54 -5.32
C GLY A 59 2.66 -1.70 -6.29
N SER A 60 3.74 -2.38 -6.70
CA SER A 60 3.73 -3.24 -7.89
C SER A 60 2.84 -4.48 -7.80
N THR A 61 2.69 -5.09 -6.62
CA THR A 61 1.74 -6.20 -6.44
C THR A 61 0.30 -5.70 -6.55
N SER A 62 0.00 -4.55 -5.95
CA SER A 62 -1.32 -3.91 -5.98
C SER A 62 -1.70 -3.40 -7.38
N PHE A 63 -0.72 -2.98 -8.18
CA PHE A 63 -0.89 -2.66 -9.60
C PHE A 63 -1.44 -3.86 -10.38
N LEU A 64 -0.78 -5.02 -10.29
CA LEU A 64 -1.22 -6.25 -10.97
C LEU A 64 -2.61 -6.68 -10.50
N ALA A 65 -2.86 -6.63 -9.20
CA ALA A 65 -4.16 -6.94 -8.61
C ALA A 65 -5.28 -6.00 -9.10
N THR A 66 -4.99 -4.70 -9.23
CA THR A 66 -5.96 -3.71 -9.73
C THR A 66 -6.29 -3.94 -11.20
N VAL A 67 -5.29 -4.26 -12.03
CA VAL A 67 -5.52 -4.60 -13.45
C VAL A 67 -6.37 -5.88 -13.56
N ALA A 68 -6.07 -6.90 -12.76
CA ALA A 68 -6.85 -8.15 -12.73
C ALA A 68 -8.31 -7.91 -12.27
N LEU A 69 -8.49 -7.08 -11.24
CA LEU A 69 -9.80 -6.68 -10.75
C LEU A 69 -10.61 -5.95 -11.83
N ALA A 70 -10.03 -4.93 -12.48
CA ALA A 70 -10.70 -4.18 -13.53
C ALA A 70 -11.12 -5.06 -14.71
N HIS A 71 -10.24 -5.97 -15.14
CA HIS A 71 -10.55 -6.94 -16.18
C HIS A 71 -11.76 -7.83 -15.80
N ARG A 72 -11.79 -8.34 -14.55
CA ARG A 72 -12.94 -9.13 -14.07
C ARG A 72 -14.23 -8.31 -14.00
N VAL A 73 -14.15 -7.10 -13.45
CA VAL A 73 -15.29 -6.18 -13.32
C VAL A 73 -15.91 -5.90 -14.67
N SER A 74 -15.08 -5.70 -15.70
CA SER A 74 -15.51 -5.53 -17.09
C SER A 74 -16.22 -6.76 -17.65
N ILE A 75 -15.56 -7.92 -17.63
CA ILE A 75 -16.08 -9.16 -18.24
C ILE A 75 -17.41 -9.57 -17.61
N LEU A 76 -17.48 -9.51 -16.28
CA LEU A 76 -18.67 -9.93 -15.53
C LEU A 76 -19.70 -8.81 -15.34
N LYS A 77 -19.41 -7.59 -15.85
CA LYS A 77 -20.25 -6.40 -15.69
C LYS A 77 -20.63 -6.15 -14.23
N LEU A 78 -19.67 -6.29 -13.32
CA LEU A 78 -19.89 -6.04 -11.89
C LEU A 78 -20.00 -4.53 -11.64
N ASN A 79 -20.96 -4.12 -10.82
CA ASN A 79 -20.99 -2.79 -10.27
C ASN A 79 -20.19 -2.78 -8.95
N VAL A 80 -18.96 -2.27 -8.98
CA VAL A 80 -18.11 -2.13 -7.79
C VAL A 80 -17.70 -0.68 -7.62
N GLN A 81 -17.51 -0.25 -6.37
CA GLN A 81 -16.87 1.03 -6.05
C GLN A 81 -15.48 0.73 -5.45
N VAL A 82 -14.46 1.49 -5.84
CA VAL A 82 -13.10 1.31 -5.33
C VAL A 82 -12.64 2.53 -4.52
N VAL A 83 -11.86 2.31 -3.47
CA VAL A 83 -11.24 3.36 -2.65
C VAL A 83 -9.74 3.13 -2.60
N THR A 84 -8.96 4.16 -2.90
CA THR A 84 -7.52 4.03 -3.19
C THR A 84 -6.63 4.52 -2.06
N THR A 85 -5.43 3.92 -1.95
CA THR A 85 -4.45 4.26 -0.91
C THR A 85 -3.39 5.27 -1.33
N SER A 86 -3.29 5.59 -2.63
CA SER A 86 -2.35 6.59 -3.17
C SER A 86 -2.84 7.22 -4.47
N PHE A 87 -2.22 8.33 -4.88
CA PHE A 87 -2.45 8.94 -6.20
C PHE A 87 -2.04 8.00 -7.35
N GLU A 88 -0.96 7.24 -7.18
CA GLU A 88 -0.50 6.23 -8.14
C GLU A 88 -1.63 5.24 -8.47
N ILE A 89 -2.24 4.64 -7.45
CA ILE A 89 -3.31 3.65 -7.67
C ILE A 89 -4.65 4.31 -8.04
N THR A 90 -4.88 5.57 -7.63
CA THR A 90 -6.02 6.37 -8.09
C THR A 90 -5.97 6.58 -9.59
N HIS A 91 -4.82 6.99 -10.11
CA HIS A 91 -4.64 7.22 -11.53
C HIS A 91 -4.84 5.92 -12.34
N LEU A 92 -4.29 4.79 -11.86
CA LEU A 92 -4.51 3.48 -12.46
C LEU A 92 -6.00 3.08 -12.47
N ALA A 93 -6.70 3.25 -11.34
CA ALA A 93 -8.10 2.86 -11.25
C ALA A 93 -8.98 3.66 -12.23
N LEU A 94 -8.71 4.98 -12.35
CA LEU A 94 -9.40 5.85 -13.30
C LEU A 94 -9.10 5.47 -14.76
N SER A 95 -7.84 5.17 -15.11
CA SER A 95 -7.49 4.79 -16.48
C SER A 95 -8.09 3.44 -16.90
N LEU A 96 -8.37 2.56 -15.93
CA LEU A 96 -9.07 1.29 -16.12
C LEU A 96 -10.61 1.41 -16.11
N GLY A 97 -11.15 2.61 -15.92
CA GLY A 97 -12.59 2.86 -15.88
C GLY A 97 -13.30 2.35 -14.62
N LEU A 98 -12.58 2.15 -13.52
CA LEU A 98 -13.18 1.80 -12.23
C LEU A 98 -13.89 3.01 -11.61
N ASN A 99 -15.00 2.76 -10.91
CA ASN A 99 -15.72 3.78 -10.16
C ASN A 99 -14.98 4.09 -8.85
N VAL A 100 -14.17 5.15 -8.83
CA VAL A 100 -13.43 5.58 -7.65
C VAL A 100 -14.33 6.41 -6.72
N GLY A 101 -14.42 6.01 -5.46
CA GLY A 101 -15.12 6.70 -4.39
C GLY A 101 -14.22 7.04 -3.21
N GLU A 102 -14.83 7.43 -2.09
CA GLU A 102 -14.13 7.89 -0.90
C GLU A 102 -14.45 7.05 0.34
N LEU A 103 -13.58 7.16 1.36
CA LEU A 103 -13.81 6.51 2.66
C LEU A 103 -15.08 7.01 3.36
N CYS A 104 -15.50 8.26 3.11
CA CYS A 104 -16.71 8.82 3.69
C CYS A 104 -17.99 8.16 3.18
N ASP A 105 -17.95 7.44 2.06
CA ASP A 105 -19.13 6.80 1.48
C ASP A 105 -19.55 5.56 2.29
N GLY A 106 -18.76 5.14 3.28
CA GLY A 106 -19.07 4.03 4.21
C GLY A 106 -18.02 2.91 4.25
N LYS A 107 -18.38 1.76 4.85
CA LYS A 107 -17.46 0.62 5.06
C LYS A 107 -17.12 -0.14 3.76
N LEU A 108 -15.89 -0.64 3.71
CA LEU A 108 -15.40 -1.48 2.60
C LEU A 108 -15.68 -2.96 2.90
N ASP A 109 -16.12 -3.70 1.90
CA ASP A 109 -16.34 -5.14 2.01
C ASP A 109 -15.03 -5.89 2.16
N TRP A 110 -14.02 -5.48 1.39
CA TRP A 110 -12.66 -5.95 1.54
C TRP A 110 -11.67 -4.93 0.97
N CYS A 111 -10.41 -5.05 1.35
CA CYS A 111 -9.32 -4.34 0.70
C CYS A 111 -8.18 -5.30 0.40
N PHE A 112 -7.24 -4.86 -0.43
CA PHE A 112 -5.98 -5.56 -0.62
C PHE A 112 -4.82 -4.59 -0.64
N ASP A 113 -3.64 -5.07 -0.25
CA ASP A 113 -2.41 -4.28 -0.32
C ASP A 113 -1.16 -5.17 -0.27
N GLY A 114 -0.02 -4.64 -0.66
CA GLY A 114 1.27 -5.30 -0.48
C GLY A 114 1.85 -5.08 0.93
N ALA A 115 2.92 -5.81 1.25
CA ALA A 115 3.75 -5.56 2.43
C ALA A 115 5.25 -5.55 2.08
N ASP A 116 6.01 -4.82 2.89
CA ASP A 116 7.47 -4.83 2.84
C ASP A 116 8.03 -6.02 3.63
N GLU A 117 7.43 -6.32 4.79
CA GLU A 117 7.65 -7.54 5.56
C GLU A 117 6.34 -8.08 6.16
N VAL A 118 6.27 -9.41 6.31
CA VAL A 118 5.22 -10.10 7.05
C VAL A 118 5.83 -11.20 7.92
N ASP A 119 5.41 -11.27 9.18
CA ASP A 119 5.83 -12.33 10.09
C ASP A 119 4.75 -13.43 10.27
N SER A 120 5.10 -14.48 11.02
CA SER A 120 4.19 -15.61 11.28
C SER A 120 2.93 -15.24 12.07
N ARG A 121 2.90 -14.06 12.70
CA ARG A 121 1.78 -13.54 13.48
C ARG A 121 0.91 -12.58 12.65
N LYS A 122 1.16 -12.49 11.33
CA LYS A 122 0.50 -11.58 10.38
C LYS A 122 0.68 -10.10 10.74
N ARG A 123 1.75 -9.77 11.47
CA ARG A 123 2.16 -8.37 11.69
C ARG A 123 2.92 -7.92 10.45
N LEU A 124 2.78 -6.65 10.08
CA LEU A 124 3.37 -6.13 8.84
C LEU A 124 4.28 -4.93 9.09
N ILE A 125 5.30 -4.80 8.24
CA ILE A 125 5.91 -3.51 7.87
C ILE A 125 5.43 -3.13 6.47
N LYS A 126 4.97 -1.89 6.30
CA LYS A 126 4.51 -1.27 5.05
C LYS A 126 5.13 0.11 4.85
N GLY A 127 4.66 0.92 3.90
CA GLY A 127 5.07 2.32 3.80
C GLY A 127 6.40 2.59 3.12
N ARG A 128 7.05 1.62 2.47
CA ARG A 128 8.17 1.88 1.55
C ARG A 128 7.81 2.91 0.48
N GLY A 129 6.58 2.87 -0.04
CA GLY A 129 6.05 3.84 -1.00
C GLY A 129 5.63 5.20 -0.40
N GLY A 130 5.62 5.34 0.93
CA GLY A 130 5.23 6.58 1.60
C GLY A 130 3.73 6.84 1.73
N ALA A 131 2.89 5.84 1.47
CA ALA A 131 1.42 5.92 1.52
C ALA A 131 0.79 5.34 2.81
N MET A 132 1.60 4.95 3.81
CA MET A 132 1.16 4.12 4.94
C MET A 132 -0.02 4.65 5.74
N LEU A 133 -0.16 5.97 5.89
CA LEU A 133 -1.30 6.56 6.58
C LEU A 133 -2.62 6.18 5.89
N ARG A 134 -2.70 6.39 4.57
CA ARG A 134 -3.91 6.10 3.80
C ARG A 134 -4.12 4.60 3.64
N GLU A 135 -3.04 3.82 3.45
CA GLU A 135 -3.07 2.35 3.50
C GLU A 135 -3.73 1.85 4.79
N LYS A 136 -3.34 2.41 5.94
CA LYS A 136 -3.91 2.06 7.24
C LYS A 136 -5.36 2.49 7.40
N MET A 137 -5.74 3.67 6.91
CA MET A 137 -7.13 4.12 6.91
C MET A 137 -8.05 3.20 6.12
N VAL A 138 -7.61 2.74 4.95
CA VAL A 138 -8.35 1.80 4.09
C VAL A 138 -8.47 0.44 4.79
N LEU A 139 -7.36 -0.11 5.28
CA LEU A 139 -7.34 -1.40 5.97
C LEU A 139 -8.23 -1.41 7.23
N ALA A 140 -8.19 -0.34 8.03
CA ALA A 140 -9.02 -0.20 9.23
C ALA A 140 -10.51 -0.04 8.92
N ASN A 141 -10.89 0.35 7.70
CA ASN A 141 -12.28 0.49 7.26
C ASN A 141 -12.83 -0.70 6.46
N ALA A 142 -12.02 -1.73 6.23
CA ALA A 142 -12.43 -2.94 5.53
C ALA A 142 -12.84 -4.07 6.48
N LYS A 143 -13.88 -4.83 6.10
CA LYS A 143 -14.30 -6.04 6.84
C LYS A 143 -13.28 -7.18 6.70
N LYS A 144 -12.58 -7.25 5.57
CA LYS A 144 -11.47 -8.18 5.28
C LYS A 144 -10.31 -7.44 4.62
N ALA A 145 -9.08 -7.85 4.92
CA ALA A 145 -7.89 -7.27 4.32
C ALA A 145 -6.97 -8.36 3.77
N TYR A 146 -6.76 -8.38 2.45
CA TYR A 146 -5.89 -9.33 1.77
C TYR A 146 -4.51 -8.73 1.57
N ILE A 147 -3.49 -9.31 2.22
CA ILE A 147 -2.11 -8.86 2.09
C ILE A 147 -1.41 -9.74 1.07
N LEU A 148 -1.05 -9.13 -0.05
CA LEU A 148 -0.51 -9.79 -1.24
C LEU A 148 1.02 -9.78 -1.17
N VAL A 149 1.60 -10.94 -0.94
CA VAL A 149 3.04 -11.08 -0.71
C VAL A 149 3.61 -12.23 -1.52
N ASP A 150 4.82 -12.04 -2.04
CA ASP A 150 5.64 -13.13 -2.54
C ASP A 150 6.51 -13.70 -1.40
N PRO A 151 7.07 -14.91 -1.52
CA PRO A 151 7.85 -15.54 -0.44
C PRO A 151 9.01 -14.71 0.09
N SER A 152 9.57 -13.77 -0.69
CA SER A 152 10.65 -12.88 -0.25
C SER A 152 10.22 -11.90 0.85
N LYS A 153 8.91 -11.72 1.07
CA LYS A 153 8.37 -10.81 2.10
C LYS A 153 8.26 -11.44 3.48
N ARG A 154 8.35 -12.76 3.57
CA ARG A 154 8.28 -13.47 4.84
C ARG A 154 9.58 -13.29 5.62
N VAL A 155 9.42 -12.90 6.89
CA VAL A 155 10.51 -12.73 7.86
C VAL A 155 10.23 -13.51 9.14
N ASN A 156 11.29 -13.83 9.88
CA ASN A 156 11.13 -14.51 11.18
C ASN A 156 10.64 -13.54 12.26
N HIS A 157 11.12 -12.30 12.20
CA HIS A 157 10.68 -11.19 13.04
C HIS A 157 10.64 -9.91 12.20
N LEU A 158 9.70 -9.02 12.49
CA LEU A 158 9.64 -7.71 11.84
C LEU A 158 10.90 -6.90 12.15
N GLY A 159 11.36 -6.12 11.17
CA GLY A 159 12.53 -5.25 11.26
C GLY A 159 13.83 -5.91 10.78
N GLU A 160 13.79 -7.19 10.41
CA GLU A 160 14.96 -7.99 9.97
C GLU A 160 15.64 -7.36 8.75
N ARG A 161 14.86 -6.85 7.78
CA ARG A 161 15.35 -6.33 6.50
C ARG A 161 15.05 -4.83 6.37
N PHE A 162 13.82 -4.43 6.71
CA PHE A 162 13.31 -3.07 6.51
C PHE A 162 13.20 -2.28 7.80
N ALA A 163 13.54 -0.99 7.72
CA ALA A 163 13.24 -0.04 8.78
C ALA A 163 11.74 0.26 8.80
N ILE A 164 11.21 0.66 9.95
CA ILE A 164 9.83 1.12 10.11
C ILE A 164 9.73 2.54 9.57
N PRO A 165 8.92 2.81 8.56
CA PRO A 165 8.64 4.18 8.15
C PRO A 165 7.72 4.85 9.17
N VAL A 166 8.01 6.10 9.55
CA VAL A 166 7.22 6.90 10.51
C VAL A 166 6.92 8.24 9.87
N GLU A 167 5.65 8.55 9.66
CA GLU A 167 5.18 9.80 9.07
C GLU A 167 5.10 10.84 10.18
N VAL A 168 5.74 11.99 9.98
CA VAL A 168 5.90 13.01 11.00
C VAL A 168 5.60 14.38 10.45
N LEU A 169 4.96 15.22 11.27
CA LEU A 169 4.80 16.64 10.98
C LEU A 169 6.18 17.29 10.80
N LYS A 170 6.29 18.21 9.82
CA LYS A 170 7.57 18.85 9.45
C LYS A 170 8.28 19.48 10.65
N GLU A 171 7.52 20.19 11.47
CA GLU A 171 8.01 20.92 12.66
C GLU A 171 8.48 19.99 13.78
N ALA A 172 8.00 18.75 13.79
CA ALA A 172 8.31 17.76 14.82
C ALA A 172 9.48 16.83 14.45
N LEU A 173 10.16 17.06 13.32
CA LEU A 173 11.22 16.18 12.79
C LEU A 173 12.28 15.82 13.84
N TYR A 174 12.89 16.81 14.48
CA TYR A 174 13.99 16.58 15.43
C TYR A 174 13.51 16.02 16.78
N PRO A 175 12.44 16.54 17.41
CA PRO A 175 11.87 15.93 18.62
C PRO A 175 11.46 14.47 18.41
N VAL A 176 10.72 14.16 17.33
CA VAL A 176 10.28 12.77 17.06
C VAL A 176 11.49 11.87 16.82
N ARG A 177 12.49 12.32 16.06
CA ARG A 177 13.72 11.56 15.87
C ARG A 177 14.40 11.20 17.19
N ARG A 178 14.51 12.16 18.12
CA ARG A 178 15.07 11.91 19.46
C ARG A 178 14.23 10.89 20.23
N ASN A 179 12.91 11.10 20.27
CA ASN A 179 12.00 10.21 20.99
C ASN A 179 12.02 8.78 20.45
N LEU A 180 12.16 8.59 19.13
CA LEU A 180 12.30 7.26 18.53
C LEU A 180 13.58 6.55 18.99
N LEU A 181 14.70 7.27 19.08
CA LEU A 181 15.96 6.74 19.62
C LEU A 181 15.80 6.35 21.10
N GLU A 182 15.18 7.21 21.90
CA GLU A 182 14.86 6.94 23.31
C GLU A 182 13.89 5.75 23.49
N LEU A 183 12.99 5.54 22.52
CA LEU A 183 12.08 4.40 22.48
C LEU A 183 12.77 3.07 22.17
N GLY A 184 14.04 3.11 21.76
CA GLY A 184 14.87 1.94 21.47
C GLY A 184 15.20 1.74 19.99
N ALA A 185 14.97 2.72 19.13
CA ALA A 185 15.47 2.65 17.75
C ALA A 185 17.00 2.69 17.76
N SER A 186 17.65 1.76 17.06
CA SER A 186 19.11 1.76 16.88
C SER A 186 19.57 2.80 15.87
N GLU A 187 18.69 3.19 14.96
CA GLU A 187 18.95 4.18 13.92
C GLU A 187 17.65 4.85 13.48
N VAL A 188 17.71 6.16 13.22
CA VAL A 188 16.58 6.94 12.67
C VAL A 188 17.09 7.89 11.60
N ARG A 189 16.62 7.73 10.36
CA ARG A 189 17.06 8.53 9.20
C ARG A 189 15.88 9.24 8.54
N LEU A 190 16.07 10.50 8.13
CA LEU A 190 15.12 11.18 7.26
C LEU A 190 15.17 10.58 5.86
N ARG A 191 14.02 10.15 5.34
CA ARG A 191 13.92 9.56 4.01
C ARG A 191 14.24 10.61 2.93
N LYS A 192 15.27 10.33 2.14
CA LYS A 192 15.67 11.18 1.00
C LYS A 192 14.86 10.80 -0.24
N ALA A 193 14.54 11.79 -1.09
CA ALA A 193 13.80 11.55 -2.34
C ALA A 193 14.65 10.94 -3.47
N GLY A 194 15.94 10.67 -3.21
CA GLY A 194 16.83 10.04 -4.18
C GLY A 194 17.17 10.98 -5.33
N THR A 195 17.14 10.46 -6.56
CA THR A 195 17.48 11.20 -7.79
C THR A 195 16.30 11.97 -8.38
N SER A 196 15.07 11.69 -7.93
CA SER A 196 13.85 12.30 -8.50
C SER A 196 13.59 13.71 -7.98
N LYS A 197 14.19 14.10 -6.84
CA LYS A 197 14.00 15.41 -6.21
C LYS A 197 15.09 15.69 -5.18
N ASP A 198 15.47 16.96 -5.05
CA ASP A 198 16.29 17.44 -3.95
C ASP A 198 15.52 17.45 -2.61
N GLY A 199 16.20 17.02 -1.55
CA GLY A 199 15.70 17.03 -0.19
C GLY A 199 14.94 15.75 0.21
N PRO A 200 14.06 15.83 1.22
CA PRO A 200 13.32 14.68 1.71
C PRO A 200 12.14 14.30 0.82
N VAL A 201 11.69 13.05 0.95
CA VAL A 201 10.37 12.63 0.48
C VAL A 201 9.31 13.39 1.26
N LEU A 202 8.29 13.86 0.54
CA LEU A 202 7.04 14.34 1.12
C LEU A 202 5.96 13.27 0.89
N THR A 203 5.18 12.95 1.92
CA THR A 203 3.98 12.12 1.74
C THR A 203 2.92 12.88 0.95
N GLU A 204 1.87 12.19 0.51
CA GLU A 204 0.72 12.83 -0.15
C GLU A 204 -0.01 13.83 0.76
N HIS A 205 0.15 13.71 2.09
CA HIS A 205 -0.33 14.67 3.07
C HIS A 205 0.69 15.80 3.34
N GLY A 206 1.79 15.82 2.59
CA GLY A 206 2.85 16.81 2.71
C GLY A 206 3.78 16.60 3.91
N ASN A 207 3.71 15.49 4.63
CA ASN A 207 4.53 15.24 5.82
C ASN A 207 5.90 14.65 5.46
N LEU A 208 6.79 14.54 6.45
CA LEU A 208 8.10 13.89 6.31
C LEU A 208 8.01 12.42 6.72
N ILE A 209 8.98 11.61 6.27
CA ILE A 209 9.13 10.22 6.69
C ILE A 209 10.48 10.03 7.38
N LEU A 210 10.45 9.50 8.61
CA LEU A 210 11.62 8.95 9.30
C LEU A 210 11.63 7.42 9.16
N ASP A 211 12.71 6.87 8.64
CA ASP A 211 12.96 5.43 8.62
C ASP A 211 13.70 5.03 9.90
N ALA A 212 13.02 4.30 10.80
CA ALA A 212 13.52 3.91 12.11
C ALA A 212 13.79 2.41 12.20
N ARG A 213 15.04 2.01 12.51
CA ARG A 213 15.40 0.61 12.73
C ARG A 213 15.25 0.24 14.21
N PHE A 214 14.55 -0.86 14.46
CA PHE A 214 14.41 -1.47 15.77
C PHE A 214 14.89 -2.92 15.69
N GLN A 215 15.67 -3.36 16.67
CA GLN A 215 16.12 -4.76 16.76
C GLN A 215 15.01 -5.69 17.27
N ASN A 216 14.09 -5.14 18.07
CA ASN A 216 12.94 -5.87 18.59
C ASN A 216 11.68 -5.03 18.38
N ILE A 217 10.65 -5.66 17.81
CA ILE A 217 9.35 -5.04 17.55
C ILE A 217 8.29 -5.76 18.37
N PRO A 218 8.07 -5.32 19.63
CA PRO A 218 6.99 -5.84 20.45
C PRO A 218 5.63 -5.32 19.97
N ASP A 219 4.53 -5.96 20.41
CA ASP A 219 3.20 -5.68 19.88
C ASP A 219 2.69 -4.26 20.20
N GLU A 220 3.15 -3.69 21.31
CA GLU A 220 2.81 -2.34 21.72
C GLU A 220 3.62 -1.25 21.02
N LEU A 221 4.66 -1.60 20.22
CA LEU A 221 5.56 -0.61 19.62
C LEU A 221 4.81 0.34 18.68
N GLU A 222 3.87 -0.16 17.88
CA GLU A 222 3.05 0.69 17.01
C GLU A 222 2.31 1.77 17.81
N LYS A 223 1.67 1.38 18.93
CA LYS A 223 0.93 2.30 19.80
C LYS A 223 1.86 3.31 20.47
N ARG A 224 3.05 2.85 20.91
CA ARG A 224 4.06 3.72 21.53
C ARG A 224 4.59 4.75 20.53
N ILE A 225 4.92 4.35 19.30
CA ILE A 225 5.32 5.29 18.24
C ILE A 225 4.19 6.28 17.96
N LYS A 226 2.95 5.81 17.81
CA LYS A 226 1.79 6.65 17.53
C LYS A 226 1.47 7.65 18.65
N SER A 227 1.84 7.36 19.90
CA SER A 227 1.67 8.29 21.02
C SER A 227 2.68 9.45 21.07
N LEU A 228 3.74 9.41 20.25
CA LEU A 228 4.72 10.50 20.21
C LEU A 228 4.10 11.74 19.55
N VAL A 229 4.15 12.88 20.25
CA VAL A 229 3.64 14.15 19.72
C VAL A 229 4.39 14.52 18.44
N GLY A 230 3.63 14.70 17.36
CA GLY A 230 4.16 15.02 16.02
C GLY A 230 4.31 13.81 15.09
N VAL A 231 4.12 12.58 15.60
CA VAL A 231 3.90 11.41 14.73
C VAL A 231 2.47 11.44 14.22
N VAL A 232 2.32 11.24 12.91
CA VAL A 232 1.02 11.10 12.25
C VAL A 232 0.61 9.64 12.23
N ASP A 233 1.48 8.76 11.70
CA ASP A 233 1.33 7.31 11.79
C ASP A 233 2.67 6.60 11.52
N SER A 234 2.68 5.26 11.56
CA SER A 234 3.83 4.42 11.25
C SER A 234 3.46 3.28 10.30
N GLY A 235 4.47 2.71 9.66
CA GLY A 235 4.34 1.56 8.77
C GLY A 235 4.19 0.23 9.49
N LEU A 236 4.06 0.21 10.83
CA LEU A 236 3.66 -0.99 11.56
C LEU A 236 2.16 -1.20 11.42
N PHE A 237 1.73 -2.42 11.10
CA PHE A 237 0.33 -2.82 11.10
C PHE A 237 0.20 -4.04 12.02
N ILE A 238 -0.17 -3.80 13.28
CA ILE A 238 -0.20 -4.82 14.33
C ILE A 238 -1.59 -4.85 14.96
N GLY A 239 -2.13 -6.05 15.18
CA GLY A 239 -3.41 -6.23 15.87
C GLY A 239 -4.64 -6.04 14.96
N TYR A 240 -4.50 -6.34 13.67
CA TYR A 240 -5.61 -6.33 12.70
C TYR A 240 -6.09 -7.78 12.42
N PRO A 241 -7.11 -8.27 13.14
CA PRO A 241 -7.54 -9.67 13.03
C PRO A 241 -8.16 -10.01 11.68
N GLN A 242 -8.63 -9.01 10.91
CA GLN A 242 -9.22 -9.19 9.59
C GLN A 242 -8.20 -9.45 8.47
N ILE A 243 -6.90 -9.49 8.79
CA ILE A 243 -5.84 -9.75 7.81
C ILE A 243 -5.79 -11.23 7.41
N GLU A 244 -5.87 -11.44 6.09
CA GLU A 244 -5.62 -12.71 5.40
C GLU A 244 -4.39 -12.53 4.50
N ILE A 245 -3.48 -13.50 4.50
CA ILE A 245 -2.26 -13.44 3.69
C ILE A 245 -2.45 -14.30 2.44
N LEU A 246 -2.16 -13.74 1.26
CA LEU A 246 -2.15 -14.47 -0.02
C LEU A 246 -0.74 -14.51 -0.59
N GLY A 247 -0.31 -15.70 -1.04
CA GLY A 247 0.98 -15.91 -1.70
C GLY A 247 2.13 -16.44 -0.83
N LEU A 248 1.84 -16.95 0.38
CA LEU A 248 2.79 -17.67 1.24
C LEU A 248 2.54 -19.17 1.28
#